data_AF-T0AUR3-F1
#
_entry.id   AF-T0AUR3-F1
#
_cell.length_a   1.000
_cell.length_b   1.000
_cell.length_c   1.000
_cell.angle_alpha   90.00
_cell.angle_beta   90.00
_cell.angle_gamma   90.00
#
_symmetry.space_group_name_H-M   'P 1'
#
loop_
_entity.id
_entity.type
_entity.pdbx_description
1 polymer ?
#
loop_
_entity_poly.entity_id
_entity_poly.type
_entity_poly.pdbx_seq_one_letter_code
_entity_poly.pdbx_strand_id
1 'polypeptide(L)'
;MSEERAVYRIQADRPPLAGALEPVFQSVAAAPTGEAGRVLALFAFSLVEGEAFDLSQIERLPEAAQALCLALFEYCLTVGLTEDERRAACAAFAPFVAMHAPGARH
;
A
#
# COMPACT_ATOMS: atom_id res chain seq x y z
N MET A 1 -12.84 -4.52 18.62
CA MET A 1 -11.71 -5.39 19.06
C MET A 1 -11.34 -6.46 18.01
N SER A 2 -11.64 -6.27 16.71
CA SER A 2 -11.46 -7.32 15.69
C SER A 2 -10.40 -7.01 14.62
N GLU A 3 -9.92 -5.77 14.53
CA GLU A 3 -8.98 -5.35 13.48
C GLU A 3 -7.54 -5.80 13.76
N GLU A 4 -7.12 -5.77 15.03
CA GLU A 4 -5.73 -6.04 15.44
C GLU A 4 -5.28 -7.48 15.16
N ARG A 5 -6.21 -8.44 15.24
CA ARG A 5 -5.95 -9.86 14.92
C ARG A 5 -5.83 -10.13 13.41
N ALA A 6 -6.43 -9.29 12.57
CA ALA A 6 -6.38 -9.46 11.12
C ALA A 6 -5.04 -8.94 10.56
N VAL A 7 -4.59 -7.77 11.03
CA VAL A 7 -3.32 -7.15 10.61
C VAL A 7 -2.12 -8.06 10.93
N TYR A 8 -2.11 -8.68 12.11
CA TYR A 8 -1.02 -9.57 12.51
C TYR A 8 -0.96 -10.86 11.67
N ARG A 9 -2.11 -11.38 11.22
CA ARG A 9 -2.15 -12.54 10.31
C ARG A 9 -1.69 -12.17 8.90
N ILE A 10 -2.01 -10.98 8.40
CA ILE A 10 -1.58 -10.51 7.07
C ILE A 10 -0.04 -10.44 6.98
N GLN A 11 0.67 -10.20 8.09
CA GLN A 11 2.14 -10.14 8.11
C GLN A 11 2.83 -11.50 8.05
N ALA A 12 2.17 -12.60 8.47
CA ALA A 12 2.86 -13.88 8.72
C ALA A 12 3.03 -14.79 7.50
N ASP A 13 2.20 -14.65 6.46
CA ASP A 13 2.14 -15.57 5.31
C ASP A 13 2.58 -14.95 3.97
N ARG A 14 3.12 -13.73 3.97
CA ARG A 14 3.43 -13.01 2.72
C ARG A 14 4.86 -13.25 2.23
N PRO A 15 5.08 -13.35 0.91
CA PRO A 15 6.42 -13.26 0.32
C PRO A 15 7.04 -11.87 0.60
N PRO A 16 8.39 -11.76 0.65
CA PRO A 16 9.07 -10.49 0.88
C PRO A 16 8.71 -9.50 -0.22
N LEU A 17 8.41 -8.24 0.14
CA LEU A 17 8.19 -7.19 -0.84
C LEU A 17 9.52 -6.63 -1.34
N ALA A 18 9.54 -6.25 -2.60
CA ALA A 18 10.73 -5.73 -3.26
C ALA A 18 10.92 -4.23 -3.01
N GLY A 19 12.16 -3.83 -2.71
CA GLY A 19 12.61 -2.44 -2.70
C GLY A 19 11.70 -1.49 -1.92
N ALA A 20 11.18 -0.47 -2.60
CA ALA A 20 10.38 0.60 -1.99
C ALA A 20 8.98 0.14 -1.52
N LEU A 21 8.51 -1.04 -1.90
CA LEU A 21 7.21 -1.57 -1.47
C LEU A 21 7.20 -1.97 0.01
N GLU A 22 8.34 -2.44 0.54
CA GLU A 22 8.48 -2.87 1.94
C GLU A 22 8.27 -1.72 2.94
N PRO A 23 8.97 -0.56 2.85
CA PRO A 23 8.75 0.55 3.78
C PRO A 23 7.34 1.17 3.62
N VAL A 24 6.78 1.19 2.41
CA VAL A 24 5.40 1.64 2.19
C VAL A 24 4.43 0.73 2.92
N PHE A 25 4.57 -0.59 2.77
CA PHE A 25 3.72 -1.55 3.47
C PHE A 25 3.84 -1.43 4.98
N GLN A 26 5.05 -1.27 5.53
CA GLN A 26 5.24 -1.08 6.97
C GLN A 26 4.52 0.17 7.48
N SER A 27 4.55 1.26 6.72
CA SER A 27 3.81 2.49 7.05
C SER A 27 2.30 2.26 7.04
N VAL A 28 1.78 1.56 6.01
CA VAL A 28 0.35 1.18 5.93
C VAL A 28 -0.05 0.30 7.10
N ALA A 29 0.74 -0.74 7.41
CA ALA A 29 0.44 -1.69 8.48
C ALA A 29 0.48 -1.06 9.88
N ALA A 30 1.30 -0.02 10.09
CA ALA A 30 1.37 0.71 11.36
C ALA A 30 0.13 1.56 11.64
N ALA A 31 -0.53 2.07 10.59
CA ALA A 31 -1.72 2.92 10.70
C ALA A 31 -2.75 2.63 9.60
N PRO A 32 -3.35 1.42 9.59
CA PRO A 32 -4.12 0.90 8.45
C PRO A 32 -5.43 1.65 8.21
N THR A 33 -6.01 2.26 9.24
CA THR A 33 -7.25 3.04 9.14
C THR A 33 -7.00 4.54 8.94
N GLY A 34 -5.75 4.98 9.01
CA GLY A 34 -5.37 6.39 8.87
C GLY A 34 -5.43 6.86 7.42
N GLU A 35 -5.60 8.17 7.20
CA GLU A 35 -5.64 8.75 5.85
C GLU A 35 -4.35 8.45 5.05
N ALA A 36 -3.19 8.61 5.68
CA ALA A 36 -1.91 8.27 5.04
C ALA A 36 -1.81 6.79 4.68
N GLY A 37 -2.21 5.88 5.59
CA GLY A 37 -2.26 4.45 5.32
C GLY A 37 -3.17 4.10 4.16
N ARG A 38 -4.38 4.69 4.12
CA ARG A 38 -5.32 4.55 3.01
C ARG A 38 -4.72 4.99 1.68
N VAL A 39 -4.19 6.21 1.63
CA VAL A 39 -3.65 6.79 0.38
C VAL A 39 -2.43 6.00 -0.10
N LEU A 40 -1.52 5.62 0.80
CA LEU A 40 -0.36 4.78 0.48
C LEU A 40 -0.78 3.40 -0.04
N ALA A 41 -1.77 2.76 0.58
CA ALA A 41 -2.26 1.45 0.14
C ALA A 41 -2.92 1.53 -1.24
N LEU A 42 -3.78 2.53 -1.46
CA LEU A 42 -4.42 2.75 -2.76
C LEU A 42 -3.41 3.11 -3.85
N PHE A 43 -2.43 3.95 -3.52
CA PHE A 43 -1.38 4.34 -4.45
C PHE A 43 -0.52 3.15 -4.85
N ALA A 44 -0.01 2.39 -3.88
CA ALA A 44 0.76 1.19 -4.14
C ALA A 44 -0.03 0.17 -4.97
N PHE A 45 -1.31 -0.05 -4.63
CA PHE A 45 -2.19 -0.96 -5.36
C PHE A 45 -2.42 -0.50 -6.82
N SER A 46 -2.68 0.80 -7.04
CA SER A 46 -2.88 1.34 -8.38
C SER A 46 -1.63 1.18 -9.27
N LEU A 47 -0.43 1.34 -8.71
CA LEU A 47 0.81 1.16 -9.45
C LEU A 47 1.02 -0.29 -9.89
N VAL A 48 0.65 -1.26 -9.06
CA VAL A 48 0.84 -2.68 -9.37
C VAL A 48 -0.26 -3.25 -10.27
N GLU A 49 -1.48 -2.72 -10.20
CA GLU A 49 -2.56 -3.09 -11.12
C GLU A 49 -2.54 -2.28 -12.43
N GLY A 50 -1.71 -1.22 -12.50
CA GLY A 50 -1.66 -0.33 -13.67
C GLY A 50 -2.91 0.54 -13.81
N GLU A 51 -3.56 0.86 -12.69
CA GLU A 51 -4.77 1.68 -12.64
C GLU A 51 -4.45 3.17 -12.47
N ALA A 52 -5.37 4.03 -12.90
CA ALA A 52 -5.25 5.46 -12.71
C ALA A 52 -5.41 5.84 -11.24
N PHE A 53 -4.58 6.78 -10.77
CA PHE A 53 -4.59 7.28 -9.40
C PHE A 53 -4.63 8.81 -9.36
N ASP A 54 -5.45 9.37 -8.47
CA ASP A 54 -5.54 10.82 -8.25
C ASP A 54 -4.41 11.31 -7.31
N LEU A 55 -3.40 11.94 -7.90
CA LEU A 55 -2.21 12.44 -7.20
C LEU A 55 -2.52 13.57 -6.20
N SER A 56 -3.65 14.27 -6.30
CA SER A 56 -4.05 15.30 -5.32
C SER A 56 -4.30 14.72 -3.92
N GLN A 57 -4.50 13.40 -3.82
CA GLN A 57 -4.57 12.70 -2.54
C GLN A 57 -3.20 12.65 -1.83
N ILE A 58 -2.10 12.68 -2.57
CA ILE A 58 -0.73 12.62 -2.01
C ILE A 58 -0.34 13.99 -1.44
N GLU A 59 -0.70 15.07 -2.12
CA GLU A 59 -0.33 16.45 -1.72
C GLU A 59 -0.83 16.84 -0.31
N ARG A 60 -1.89 16.17 0.16
CA ARG A 60 -2.50 16.41 1.47
C ARG A 60 -1.86 15.59 2.59
N LEU A 61 -0.95 14.68 2.27
CA LEU A 61 -0.29 13.82 3.24
C LEU A 61 0.85 14.54 3.99
N PRO A 62 1.25 14.03 5.17
CA PRO A 62 2.51 14.43 5.80
C PRO A 62 3.71 14.17 4.88
N GLU A 63 4.74 15.00 4.98
CA GLU A 63 5.95 14.95 4.15
C GLU A 63 6.60 13.55 4.12
N ALA A 64 6.64 12.86 5.27
CA ALA A 64 7.17 11.50 5.35
C ALA A 64 6.40 10.49 4.48
N ALA A 65 5.07 10.62 4.41
CA ALA A 65 4.25 9.74 3.57
C ALA A 65 4.34 10.13 2.09
N GLN A 66 4.48 11.42 1.77
CA GLN A 66 4.76 11.87 0.41
C GLN A 66 6.09 11.32 -0.11
N ALA A 67 7.14 11.33 0.72
CA ALA A 67 8.43 10.76 0.38
C ALA A 67 8.35 9.25 0.08
N LEU A 68 7.51 8.51 0.81
CA LEU A 68 7.25 7.09 0.53
C LEU A 68 6.54 6.89 -0.82
N CYS A 69 5.54 7.72 -1.15
CA CYS A 69 4.91 7.68 -2.47
C CYS A 69 5.93 7.95 -3.59
N LEU A 70 6.76 8.97 -3.43
CA LEU A 70 7.78 9.31 -4.42
C LEU A 70 8.80 8.18 -4.61
N ALA A 71 9.33 7.65 -3.51
CA ALA A 71 10.29 6.54 -3.56
C ALA A 71 9.71 5.30 -4.25
N LEU A 72 8.43 5.00 -3.99
CA LEU A 72 7.75 3.89 -4.66
C LEU A 72 7.58 4.14 -6.16
N PHE A 73 7.14 5.33 -6.53
CA PHE A 73 6.97 5.72 -7.93
C PHE A 73 8.30 5.64 -8.70
N GLU A 74 9.36 6.22 -8.14
CA GLU A 74 10.71 6.17 -8.72
C GLU A 74 11.22 4.74 -8.86
N TYR A 75 10.99 3.89 -7.86
CA TYR A 75 11.35 2.48 -7.92
C TYR A 75 10.64 1.76 -9.07
N CYS A 76 9.33 1.97 -9.21
CA CYS A 76 8.56 1.39 -10.32
C CYS A 76 9.01 1.90 -11.70
N LEU A 77 9.46 3.16 -11.81
CA LEU A 77 9.97 3.71 -13.07
C LEU A 77 11.38 3.22 -13.44
N THR A 78 12.25 3.04 -12.44
CA THR A 78 13.68 2.78 -12.67
C THR A 78 14.02 1.29 -12.69
N VAL A 79 13.45 0.53 -11.76
CA VAL A 79 13.69 -0.90 -11.61
C VAL A 79 12.57 -1.70 -12.28
N GLY A 80 11.34 -1.19 -12.21
CA GLY A 80 10.16 -1.96 -12.57
C GLY A 80 9.89 -3.06 -11.55
N LEU A 81 8.84 -3.84 -11.81
CA LEU A 81 8.48 -5.01 -11.01
C LEU A 81 8.41 -6.22 -11.92
N THR A 82 8.98 -7.33 -11.46
CA THR A 82 8.69 -8.63 -12.07
C THR A 82 7.24 -9.03 -11.82
N GLU A 83 6.76 -10.00 -12.60
CA GLU A 83 5.42 -10.56 -12.44
C GLU A 83 5.16 -11.09 -11.01
N ASP A 84 6.14 -11.79 -10.43
CA ASP A 84 6.00 -12.37 -9.09
C ASP A 84 6.01 -11.31 -7.98
N GLU A 85 6.86 -10.29 -8.11
CA GLU A 85 6.89 -9.14 -7.18
C GLU A 85 5.61 -8.33 -7.25
N ARG A 86 5.08 -8.14 -8.46
CA ARG A 86 3.79 -7.47 -8.67
C ARG A 86 2.67 -8.24 -7.97
N ARG A 87 2.57 -9.56 -8.18
CA ARG A 87 1.58 -10.41 -7.50
C ARG A 87 1.73 -10.38 -5.98
N ALA A 88 2.96 -10.42 -5.47
CA ALA A 88 3.24 -10.31 -4.05
C ALA A 88 2.74 -8.98 -3.47
N ALA A 89 3.01 -7.87 -4.16
CA ALA A 89 2.54 -6.56 -3.77
C ALA A 89 1.02 -6.44 -3.84
N CYS A 90 0.37 -6.91 -4.92
CA CYS A 90 -1.09 -6.93 -5.02
C CYS A 90 -1.72 -7.67 -3.84
N ALA A 91 -1.22 -8.88 -3.52
CA ALA A 91 -1.72 -9.67 -2.41
C ALA A 91 -1.50 -8.98 -1.05
N ALA A 92 -0.39 -8.26 -0.88
CA ALA A 92 -0.07 -7.55 0.34
C ALA A 92 -0.95 -6.30 0.56
N PHE A 93 -1.24 -5.53 -0.49
CA PHE A 93 -2.01 -4.27 -0.38
C PHE A 93 -3.52 -4.46 -0.50
N ALA A 94 -4.00 -5.52 -1.17
CA ALA A 94 -5.42 -5.77 -1.39
C ALA A 94 -6.29 -5.73 -0.11
N PRO A 95 -5.87 -6.30 1.05
CA PRO A 95 -6.67 -6.23 2.27
C PRO A 95 -6.89 -4.80 2.79
N PHE A 96 -5.88 -3.92 2.64
CA PHE A 96 -5.97 -2.53 3.06
C PHE A 96 -6.84 -1.73 2.10
N VAL A 97 -6.75 -1.96 0.80
CA VAL A 97 -7.67 -1.35 -0.18
C VAL A 97 -9.12 -1.76 0.09
N ALA A 98 -9.36 -3.05 0.33
CA ALA A 98 -10.70 -3.56 0.64
C ALA A 98 -11.29 -2.95 1.92
N MET A 99 -10.47 -2.70 2.94
CA MET A 99 -10.88 -2.02 4.18
C MET A 99 -11.46 -0.62 3.91
N HIS A 100 -11.00 0.06 2.85
CA HIS A 100 -11.41 1.41 2.52
C HIS A 100 -12.47 1.49 1.41
N ALA A 101 -12.96 0.34 0.90
CA ALA A 101 -13.99 0.32 -0.12
C ALA A 101 -15.30 0.92 0.42
N PRO A 102 -15.95 1.86 -0.29
CA PRO A 102 -17.21 2.44 0.13
C PRO A 102 -18.28 1.33 0.19
N GLY A 103 -18.71 0.98 1.41
CA GLY A 103 -19.65 -0.12 1.65
C GLY A 103 -19.15 -1.18 2.64
N ALA A 104 -17.86 -1.16 3.01
CA ALA A 104 -17.33 -1.90 4.16
C ALA A 104 -17.84 -1.26 5.47
N ARG A 105 -19.15 -1.40 5.74
CA ARG A 105 -19.75 -1.07 7.03
C ARG A 105 -19.27 -2.11 8.04
N HIS A 106 -18.45 -1.66 8.99
CA HIS A 106 -18.35 -2.34 10.29
C HIS A 106 -19.56 -1.99 11.15
#